data_AF-A0A961SBZ6-F1
#
_entry.id   AF-A0A961SBZ6-F1
#
_cell.length_a   1.000
_cell.length_b   1.000
_cell.length_c   1.000
_cell.angle_alpha   90.00
_cell.angle_beta   90.00
_cell.angle_gamma   90.00
#
_symmetry.space_group_name_H-M   'P 1'
#
loop_
_entity.id
_entity.type
_entity.pdbx_description
1 polymer ?
#
loop_
_entity_poly.entity_id
_entity_poly.type
_entity_poly.pdbx_seq_one_letter_code
_entity_poly.pdbx_strand_id
1 'polypeptide(L)'
;MPAVEEIGPAANCAGSGGYFDLSDAPAYVEWRAAKLAALAAAADSPFLQLGDPANLSGEERAALLSSCGAINMALYECPSLGGDEARTRSALAAMIRSLGLVNFEEHRSATEDGIVPIEVADTGGRAGFIPYTNRAINWHTDGYYNYRAPNRMIRSMVLHCVRNAQKGGENAFMDPDLAYIRLRDENPDFVTALMQQDTMTIPAFDDEQGKSHPAVTGPVFVISGGELAMRFTIRKRNIEWRDDPLVRDALAYLGEVLAGDPLIVRRKLEPDQGIVCNNVLHDRQAFENEPGRAAGRLMFRVRSYDRIGAGLAPAKQGEA
;
A
#
# COMPACT_ATOMS: atom_id res chain seq x y z
N MET A 1 26.02 9.84 -8.27
CA MET A 1 24.76 10.33 -7.67
C MET A 1 23.90 10.87 -8.79
N PRO A 2 22.90 10.13 -9.29
CA PRO A 2 21.91 10.76 -10.14
C PRO A 2 20.99 11.61 -9.25
N ALA A 3 20.65 12.80 -9.72
CA ALA A 3 19.77 13.72 -9.02
C ALA A 3 18.40 13.04 -8.84
N VAL A 4 17.94 12.95 -7.60
CA VAL A 4 16.54 12.67 -7.30
C VAL A 4 15.78 13.87 -7.83
N GLU A 5 14.90 13.63 -8.81
CA GLU A 5 14.00 14.65 -9.32
C GLU A 5 13.13 15.13 -8.14
N GLU A 6 13.40 16.33 -7.63
CA GLU A 6 12.49 16.98 -6.69
C GLU A 6 11.18 17.21 -7.44
N ILE A 7 10.17 16.41 -7.11
CA ILE A 7 8.80 16.69 -7.54
C ILE A 7 8.46 18.06 -6.94
N GLY A 8 8.33 19.06 -7.81
CA GLY A 8 7.91 20.40 -7.45
C GLY A 8 6.57 20.40 -6.70
N PRO A 9 6.12 21.56 -6.18
CA PRO A 9 4.88 21.65 -5.41
C PRO A 9 3.77 20.95 -6.19
N ALA A 10 3.05 20.04 -5.51
CA ALA A 10 1.99 19.21 -6.07
C ALA A 10 1.23 19.98 -7.15
N ALA A 11 1.38 19.54 -8.40
CA ALA A 11 0.77 20.21 -9.53
C ALA A 11 -0.72 20.35 -9.25
N ASN A 12 -1.16 21.60 -9.30
CA ASN A 12 -2.54 22.03 -9.20
C ASN A 12 -3.43 21.07 -10.02
N CYS A 13 -4.59 20.66 -9.50
CA CYS A 13 -5.58 19.78 -10.16
C CYS A 13 -6.10 20.32 -11.52
N ALA A 14 -5.60 21.45 -12.00
CA ALA A 14 -5.84 21.98 -13.33
C ALA A 14 -4.90 21.31 -14.35
N GLY A 15 -5.12 20.04 -14.67
CA GLY A 15 -4.36 19.39 -15.74
C GLY A 15 -4.48 17.86 -15.85
N SER A 16 -5.08 17.17 -14.89
CA SER A 16 -5.37 15.74 -15.05
C SER A 16 -6.62 15.55 -15.90
N GLY A 17 -6.50 15.70 -17.21
CA GLY A 17 -7.56 15.30 -18.14
C GLY A 17 -7.91 13.81 -17.98
N GLY A 18 -9.14 13.44 -18.32
CA GLY A 18 -9.63 12.06 -18.28
C GLY A 18 -10.45 11.73 -17.03
N TYR A 19 -10.42 10.48 -16.60
CA TYR A 19 -11.40 9.92 -15.66
C TYR A 19 -11.34 10.47 -14.23
N PHE A 20 -10.29 11.19 -13.84
CA PHE A 20 -10.26 11.92 -12.56
C PHE A 20 -10.78 13.36 -12.63
N ASP A 21 -10.97 13.91 -13.83
CA ASP A 21 -11.67 15.18 -14.00
C ASP A 21 -13.15 14.98 -13.65
N LEU A 22 -13.66 15.79 -12.72
CA LEU A 22 -15.07 15.71 -12.30
C LEU A 22 -16.03 16.15 -13.41
N SER A 23 -15.57 16.95 -14.37
CA SER A 23 -16.34 17.41 -15.52
C SER A 23 -16.40 16.39 -16.67
N ASP A 24 -15.45 15.45 -16.73
CA ASP A 24 -15.40 14.38 -17.75
C ASP A 24 -16.15 13.13 -17.27
N ALA A 25 -17.49 13.27 -17.18
CA ALA A 25 -18.36 12.17 -16.76
C ALA A 25 -18.25 10.92 -17.67
N PRO A 26 -18.15 11.02 -19.01
CA PRO A 26 -17.97 9.85 -19.87
C PRO A 26 -16.70 9.06 -19.55
N ALA A 27 -15.55 9.73 -19.41
CA ALA A 27 -14.30 9.05 -19.07
C ALA A 27 -14.37 8.35 -17.71
N TYR A 28 -15.00 9.00 -16.72
CA TYR A 28 -15.21 8.40 -15.41
C TYR A 28 -16.07 7.13 -15.48
N VAL A 29 -17.19 7.17 -16.20
CA VAL A 29 -18.11 6.03 -16.31
C VAL A 29 -17.43 4.82 -16.96
N GLU A 30 -16.68 5.03 -18.04
CA GLU A 30 -15.95 3.96 -18.73
C GLU A 30 -14.87 3.35 -17.83
N TRP A 31 -14.00 4.19 -17.25
CA TRP A 31 -12.94 3.74 -16.35
C TRP A 31 -13.50 3.03 -15.11
N ARG A 32 -14.53 3.59 -14.49
CA ARG A 32 -15.20 3.01 -13.31
C ARG A 32 -15.73 1.62 -13.62
N ALA A 33 -16.42 1.44 -14.75
CA ALA A 33 -16.97 0.15 -15.14
C ALA A 33 -15.84 -0.89 -15.32
N ALA A 34 -14.77 -0.53 -16.03
CA ALA A 34 -13.62 -1.40 -16.23
C ALA A 34 -12.92 -1.76 -14.90
N LYS A 35 -12.69 -0.76 -14.03
CA LYS A 35 -12.04 -0.94 -12.73
C LYS A 35 -12.86 -1.85 -11.80
N LEU A 36 -14.18 -1.63 -11.69
CA LEU A 36 -15.05 -2.46 -10.86
C LEU A 36 -15.14 -3.90 -11.39
N ALA A 37 -15.16 -4.10 -12.70
CA ALA A 37 -15.14 -5.45 -13.30
C ALA A 37 -13.82 -6.18 -12.99
N ALA A 38 -12.68 -5.49 -13.11
CA ALA A 38 -11.37 -6.06 -12.78
C ALA A 38 -11.26 -6.43 -11.30
N LEU A 39 -11.73 -5.56 -10.40
CA LEU A 39 -11.75 -5.82 -8.96
C LEU A 39 -12.65 -7.01 -8.60
N ALA A 40 -13.84 -7.10 -9.21
CA ALA A 40 -14.75 -8.21 -8.99
C ALA A 40 -14.15 -9.55 -9.46
N ALA A 41 -13.48 -9.58 -10.61
CA ALA A 41 -12.78 -10.77 -11.09
C ALA A 41 -11.62 -11.19 -10.15
N ALA A 42 -10.96 -10.21 -9.54
CA ALA A 42 -9.80 -10.46 -8.68
C ALA A 42 -10.15 -10.88 -7.25
N ALA A 43 -11.31 -10.48 -6.71
CA ALA A 43 -11.72 -10.77 -5.33
C ALA A 43 -11.70 -12.28 -5.01
N ASP A 44 -12.04 -13.11 -5.99
CA ASP A 44 -12.07 -14.57 -5.90
C ASP A 44 -10.91 -15.26 -6.64
N SER A 45 -9.97 -14.48 -7.19
CA SER A 45 -8.85 -15.06 -7.92
C SER A 45 -7.86 -15.79 -6.98
N PRO A 46 -7.28 -16.92 -7.42
CA PRO A 46 -6.23 -17.60 -6.69
C PRO A 46 -4.94 -16.77 -6.67
N PHE A 47 -4.00 -17.17 -5.81
CA PHE A 47 -2.66 -16.61 -5.81
C PHE A 47 -1.94 -16.88 -7.14
N LEU A 48 -1.25 -15.88 -7.67
CA LEU A 48 -0.32 -16.06 -8.78
C LEU A 48 0.81 -17.00 -8.34
N GLN A 49 0.99 -18.08 -9.09
CA GLN A 49 2.01 -19.08 -8.79
C GLN A 49 3.36 -18.62 -9.34
N LEU A 50 4.35 -18.46 -8.47
CA LEU A 50 5.72 -18.10 -8.84
C LEU A 50 6.64 -19.29 -8.57
N GLY A 51 7.38 -19.73 -9.58
CA GLY A 51 8.35 -20.82 -9.46
C GLY A 51 9.55 -20.41 -8.60
N ASP A 52 10.25 -19.35 -8.99
CA ASP A 52 11.39 -18.81 -8.25
C ASP A 52 11.33 -17.27 -8.21
N PRO A 53 10.97 -16.66 -7.07
CA PRO A 53 10.94 -15.20 -6.92
C PRO A 53 12.30 -14.54 -7.17
N ALA A 54 13.41 -15.27 -7.00
CA ALA A 54 14.74 -14.75 -7.29
C ALA A 54 14.97 -14.58 -8.80
N ASN A 55 14.20 -15.28 -9.63
CA ASN A 55 14.40 -15.36 -11.07
C ASN A 55 13.07 -15.54 -11.81
N LEU A 56 12.19 -14.53 -11.67
CA LEU A 56 10.87 -14.55 -12.28
C LEU A 56 10.97 -14.78 -13.80
N SER A 57 10.12 -15.66 -14.31
CA SER A 57 9.91 -15.78 -15.75
C SER A 57 9.31 -14.49 -16.31
N GLY A 58 9.42 -14.30 -17.64
CA GLY A 58 8.78 -13.18 -18.31
C GLY A 58 7.26 -13.15 -18.09
N GLU A 59 6.63 -14.32 -18.04
CA GLU A 59 5.18 -14.48 -17.82
C GLU A 59 4.78 -14.15 -16.38
N GLU A 60 5.51 -14.67 -15.39
CA GLU A 60 5.28 -14.38 -13.96
C GLU A 60 5.41 -12.88 -13.68
N ARG A 61 6.46 -12.27 -14.20
CA ARG A 61 6.68 -10.83 -14.08
C ARG A 61 5.56 -10.03 -14.76
N ALA A 62 5.16 -10.41 -15.97
CA ALA A 62 4.07 -9.74 -16.68
C ALA A 62 2.73 -9.87 -15.93
N ALA A 63 2.44 -11.04 -15.34
CA ALA A 63 1.23 -11.26 -14.56
C ALA A 63 1.18 -10.37 -13.31
N LEU A 64 2.29 -10.28 -12.55
CA LEU A 64 2.39 -9.38 -11.39
C LEU A 64 2.19 -7.91 -11.78
N LEU A 65 2.85 -7.46 -12.85
CA LEU A 65 2.73 -6.09 -13.34
C LEU A 65 1.33 -5.78 -13.87
N SER A 66 0.74 -6.70 -14.64
CA SER A 66 -0.62 -6.55 -15.18
C SER A 66 -1.65 -6.47 -14.06
N SER A 67 -1.56 -7.34 -13.05
CA SER A 67 -2.46 -7.30 -11.89
C SER A 67 -2.29 -5.98 -11.11
N CYS A 68 -1.05 -5.54 -10.86
CA CYS A 68 -0.82 -4.26 -10.19
C CYS A 68 -1.33 -3.06 -11.02
N GLY A 69 -1.25 -3.12 -12.35
CA GLY A 69 -1.81 -2.08 -13.22
C GLY A 69 -3.34 -2.06 -13.22
N ALA A 70 -3.98 -3.23 -13.19
CA ALA A 70 -5.42 -3.34 -13.21
C ALA A 70 -6.07 -2.93 -11.87
N ILE A 71 -5.53 -3.41 -10.75
CA ILE A 71 -6.18 -3.32 -9.42
C ILE A 71 -5.24 -2.91 -8.27
N ASN A 72 -4.10 -2.27 -8.59
CA ASN A 72 -3.11 -1.81 -7.61
C ASN A 72 -2.47 -2.90 -6.72
N MET A 73 -2.76 -4.18 -6.93
CA MET A 73 -2.18 -5.28 -6.15
C MET A 73 -2.10 -6.60 -6.92
N ALA A 74 -1.23 -7.48 -6.46
CA ALA A 74 -1.16 -8.86 -6.88
C ALA A 74 -0.81 -9.75 -5.67
N LEU A 75 -1.63 -10.77 -5.44
CA LEU A 75 -1.36 -11.82 -4.46
C LEU A 75 -0.60 -12.95 -5.15
N TYR A 76 0.45 -13.44 -4.51
CA TYR A 76 1.29 -14.50 -5.05
C TYR A 76 1.64 -15.57 -4.02
N GLU A 77 2.00 -16.75 -4.53
CA GLU A 77 2.49 -17.88 -3.75
C GLU A 77 3.74 -18.46 -4.44
N CYS A 78 4.77 -18.75 -3.64
CA CYS A 78 6.05 -19.24 -4.13
C CYS A 78 6.59 -20.37 -3.24
N PRO A 79 6.01 -21.57 -3.32
CA PRO A 79 6.25 -22.67 -2.37
C PRO A 79 7.68 -23.22 -2.46
N SER A 80 8.47 -22.76 -3.42
CA SER A 80 9.86 -23.14 -3.55
C SER A 80 10.72 -22.63 -2.40
N LEU A 81 10.34 -21.59 -1.66
CA LEU A 81 11.16 -20.96 -0.61
C LEU A 81 11.24 -21.78 0.69
N GLY A 82 10.16 -22.45 1.08
CA GLY A 82 10.13 -23.38 2.21
C GLY A 82 10.26 -22.71 3.59
N GLY A 83 9.89 -21.42 3.70
CA GLY A 83 9.96 -20.68 4.97
C GLY A 83 11.37 -20.39 5.50
N ASP A 84 12.43 -20.61 4.71
CA ASP A 84 13.81 -20.24 5.09
C ASP A 84 14.00 -18.73 5.02
N GLU A 85 14.34 -18.09 6.15
CA GLU A 85 14.44 -16.63 6.24
C GLU A 85 15.47 -16.01 5.28
N ALA A 86 16.67 -16.60 5.22
CA ALA A 86 17.78 -16.02 4.47
C ALA A 86 17.51 -16.11 2.95
N ARG A 87 17.09 -17.29 2.50
CA ARG A 87 16.69 -17.54 1.12
C ARG A 87 15.50 -16.68 0.72
N THR A 88 14.48 -16.60 1.58
CA THR A 88 13.30 -15.77 1.34
C THR A 88 13.69 -14.31 1.18
N ARG A 89 14.58 -13.79 2.04
CA ARG A 89 15.05 -12.41 1.96
C ARG A 89 15.79 -12.14 0.65
N SER A 90 16.72 -13.01 0.27
CA SER A 90 17.48 -12.87 -0.99
C SER A 90 16.57 -12.94 -2.21
N ALA A 91 15.65 -13.91 -2.25
CA ALA A 91 14.70 -14.07 -3.35
C ALA A 91 13.75 -12.87 -3.45
N LEU A 92 13.22 -12.39 -2.32
CA LEU A 92 12.36 -11.21 -2.27
C LEU A 92 13.10 -9.95 -2.74
N ALA A 93 14.35 -9.77 -2.34
CA ALA A 93 15.17 -8.63 -2.76
C ALA A 93 15.40 -8.60 -4.29
N ALA A 94 15.58 -9.77 -4.91
CA ALA A 94 15.68 -9.89 -6.37
C ALA A 94 14.32 -9.65 -7.05
N MET A 95 13.24 -10.23 -6.50
CA MET A 95 11.89 -10.07 -7.02
C MET A 95 11.48 -8.59 -7.11
N ILE A 96 11.59 -7.84 -6.00
CA ILE A 96 11.18 -6.43 -5.95
C ILE A 96 11.98 -5.55 -6.92
N ARG A 97 13.28 -5.83 -7.11
CA ARG A 97 14.12 -5.13 -8.09
C ARG A 97 13.68 -5.43 -9.53
N SER A 98 13.32 -6.68 -9.83
CA SER A 98 12.81 -7.05 -11.16
C SER A 98 11.48 -6.36 -11.50
N LEU A 99 10.69 -6.02 -10.48
CA LEU A 99 9.46 -5.22 -10.59
C LEU A 99 9.70 -3.70 -10.68
N GLY A 100 10.97 -3.26 -10.67
CA GLY A 100 11.36 -1.86 -10.80
C GLY A 100 11.50 -1.10 -9.48
N LEU A 101 11.45 -1.79 -8.33
CA LEU A 101 11.58 -1.14 -7.02
C LEU A 101 13.06 -1.09 -6.59
N VAL A 102 13.61 0.11 -6.49
CA VAL A 102 15.02 0.37 -6.14
C VAL A 102 15.20 1.52 -5.14
N ASN A 103 14.20 2.37 -4.96
CA ASN A 103 14.19 3.52 -4.06
C ASN A 103 13.38 3.23 -2.80
N PHE A 104 13.98 2.53 -1.84
CA PHE A 104 13.31 2.14 -0.60
C PHE A 104 13.24 3.26 0.42
N GLU A 105 12.28 3.17 1.33
CA GLU A 105 12.16 4.11 2.45
C GLU A 105 13.37 4.01 3.38
N GLU A 106 14.00 5.16 3.64
CA GLU A 106 15.04 5.35 4.64
C GLU A 106 14.45 5.29 6.05
N HIS A 107 13.96 4.12 6.47
CA HIS A 107 13.50 3.90 7.83
C HIS A 107 14.64 3.34 8.68
N ARG A 108 14.66 3.64 9.99
CA ARG A 108 15.62 3.11 10.99
C ARG A 108 15.75 1.57 11.05
N SER A 109 14.92 0.85 10.30
CA SER A 109 14.87 -0.61 10.29
C SER A 109 15.04 -1.21 8.89
N ALA A 110 15.18 -0.37 7.87
CA ALA A 110 15.48 -0.79 6.51
C ALA A 110 16.99 -1.02 6.37
N THR A 111 17.35 -2.19 5.87
CA THR A 111 18.69 -2.53 5.38
C THR A 111 18.83 -2.09 3.93
N GLU A 112 20.02 -2.22 3.33
CA GLU A 112 20.28 -1.84 1.93
C GLU A 112 19.37 -2.54 0.89
N ASP A 113 18.79 -3.68 1.27
CA ASP A 113 17.81 -4.42 0.46
C ASP A 113 16.36 -3.91 0.58
N GLY A 114 16.09 -2.92 1.44
CA GLY A 114 14.76 -2.37 1.70
C GLY A 114 13.82 -3.27 2.50
N ILE A 115 14.28 -4.46 2.93
CA ILE A 115 13.45 -5.46 3.61
C ILE A 115 13.49 -5.25 5.12
N VAL A 116 12.31 -5.13 5.72
CA VAL A 116 12.13 -4.98 7.16
C VAL A 116 11.42 -6.23 7.71
N PRO A 117 12.03 -6.98 8.65
CA PRO A 117 11.33 -8.04 9.36
C PRO A 117 10.32 -7.46 10.35
N ILE A 118 9.10 -7.98 10.31
CA ILE A 118 7.97 -7.65 11.19
C ILE A 118 7.65 -8.89 12.02
N GLU A 119 8.14 -8.87 13.25
CA GLU A 119 7.93 -9.89 14.29
C GLU A 119 7.60 -9.18 15.60
N VAL A 120 6.92 -9.89 16.52
CA VAL A 120 6.61 -9.32 17.84
C VAL A 120 7.92 -9.01 18.56
N ALA A 121 8.06 -7.77 19.04
CA ALA A 121 9.22 -7.32 19.79
C ALA A 121 8.79 -6.83 21.17
N ASP A 122 9.18 -7.57 22.22
CA ASP A 122 8.89 -7.22 23.61
C ASP A 122 9.90 -6.22 24.19
N THR A 123 11.06 -6.06 23.56
CA THR A 123 12.15 -5.18 24.01
C THR A 123 12.81 -4.42 22.85
N GLY A 124 13.56 -3.36 23.17
CA GLY A 124 14.31 -2.55 22.21
C GLY A 124 13.47 -1.47 21.49
N GLY A 125 14.09 -0.68 20.61
CA GLY A 125 13.47 0.50 19.98
C GLY A 125 12.29 0.22 19.03
N ARG A 126 11.93 -1.05 18.82
CA ARG A 126 10.75 -1.49 18.06
C ARG A 126 9.57 -1.87 18.98
N ALA A 127 9.82 -2.10 20.27
CA ALA A 127 8.79 -2.44 21.23
C ALA A 127 7.73 -1.33 21.33
N GLY A 128 6.46 -1.71 21.44
CA GLY A 128 5.33 -0.79 21.54
C GLY A 128 4.80 -0.22 20.22
N PHE A 129 5.57 -0.28 19.12
CA PHE A 129 5.05 0.07 17.79
C PHE A 129 4.10 -1.02 17.30
N ILE A 130 2.85 -0.64 16.99
CA ILE A 130 1.77 -1.59 16.70
C ILE A 130 2.14 -2.69 15.68
N PRO A 131 2.87 -2.41 14.56
CA PRO A 131 3.31 -3.47 13.65
C PRO A 131 4.13 -4.60 14.30
N TYR A 132 4.87 -4.30 15.38
CA TYR A 132 5.69 -5.22 16.17
C TYR A 132 4.97 -5.74 17.42
N THR A 133 3.64 -5.66 17.42
CA THR A 133 2.78 -6.25 18.47
C THR A 133 1.78 -7.22 17.85
N ASN A 134 1.13 -8.02 18.70
CA ASN A 134 0.07 -8.93 18.30
C ASN A 134 -1.32 -8.28 18.19
N ARG A 135 -1.43 -6.97 18.43
CA ARG A 135 -2.68 -6.20 18.35
C ARG A 135 -3.14 -6.00 16.92
N ALA A 136 -4.44 -5.75 16.72
CA ALA A 136 -4.94 -5.38 15.40
C ALA A 136 -4.28 -4.09 14.89
N ILE A 137 -4.13 -3.99 13.57
CA ILE A 137 -3.71 -2.78 12.87
C ILE A 137 -4.91 -2.30 12.08
N ASN A 138 -5.43 -1.11 12.42
CA ASN A 138 -6.56 -0.52 11.71
C ASN A 138 -6.15 -0.06 10.29
N TRP A 139 -7.17 0.13 9.43
CA TRP A 139 -7.02 0.63 8.06
C TRP A 139 -6.08 1.81 7.90
N HIS A 140 -5.12 1.65 6.99
CA HIS A 140 -4.13 2.65 6.62
C HIS A 140 -3.49 2.34 5.27
N THR A 141 -2.80 3.32 4.69
CA THR A 141 -1.75 3.08 3.70
C THR A 141 -0.38 3.20 4.37
N ASP A 142 0.62 2.47 3.87
CA ASP A 142 1.91 2.44 4.52
C ASP A 142 2.64 3.77 4.31
N GLY A 143 3.31 4.27 5.35
CA GLY A 143 3.99 5.57 5.31
C GLY A 143 3.07 6.79 5.33
N TYR A 144 1.80 6.66 5.75
CA TYR A 144 0.89 7.81 5.92
C TYR A 144 1.47 8.93 6.82
N TYR A 145 2.35 8.57 7.76
CA TYR A 145 3.04 9.47 8.69
C TYR A 145 4.40 9.99 8.17
N ASN A 146 4.76 9.70 6.91
CA ASN A 146 6.05 10.12 6.36
C ASN A 146 6.16 11.66 6.35
N TYR A 147 7.21 12.18 6.98
CA TYR A 147 7.46 13.63 7.13
C TYR A 147 7.78 14.38 5.84
N ARG A 148 7.96 13.65 4.73
CA ARG A 148 8.16 14.22 3.40
C ARG A 148 6.94 14.06 2.48
N ALA A 149 5.82 13.57 3.00
CA ALA A 149 4.57 13.54 2.25
C ALA A 149 4.02 14.97 2.02
N PRO A 150 3.30 15.24 0.91
CA PRO A 150 2.98 14.31 -0.17
C PRO A 150 4.11 14.11 -1.20
N ASN A 151 5.19 14.91 -1.14
CA ASN A 151 6.23 14.93 -2.18
C ASN A 151 7.04 13.63 -2.28
N ARG A 152 7.22 12.91 -1.16
CA ARG A 152 7.95 11.64 -1.11
C ARG A 152 7.15 10.55 -0.39
N MET A 153 5.93 10.30 -0.86
CA MET A 153 5.08 9.22 -0.34
C MET A 153 5.58 7.84 -0.72
N ILE A 154 5.26 6.85 0.12
CA ILE A 154 5.38 5.45 -0.26
C ILE A 154 4.38 5.18 -1.38
N ARG A 155 4.87 4.67 -2.51
CA ARG A 155 4.09 4.37 -3.71
C ARG A 155 3.87 2.87 -3.89
N SER A 156 4.67 2.04 -3.24
CA SER A 156 4.45 0.60 -3.22
C SER A 156 4.81 -0.03 -1.88
N MET A 157 4.11 -1.13 -1.59
CA MET A 157 4.31 -1.95 -0.42
C MET A 157 4.36 -3.42 -0.85
N VAL A 158 5.29 -4.17 -0.26
CA VAL A 158 5.38 -5.61 -0.41
C VAL A 158 5.30 -6.22 0.98
N LEU A 159 4.50 -7.28 1.14
CA LEU A 159 4.38 -8.03 2.38
C LEU A 159 4.42 -9.52 2.06
N HIS A 160 5.35 -10.23 2.69
CA HIS A 160 5.56 -11.66 2.47
C HIS A 160 5.56 -12.40 3.81
N CYS A 161 4.84 -13.53 3.88
CA CYS A 161 4.76 -14.36 5.07
C CYS A 161 5.88 -15.40 5.07
N VAL A 162 6.84 -15.26 5.98
CA VAL A 162 7.87 -16.29 6.22
C VAL A 162 7.33 -17.32 7.20
N ARG A 163 6.66 -16.85 8.26
CA ARG A 163 5.98 -17.68 9.26
C ARG A 163 4.65 -17.04 9.63
N ASN A 164 3.58 -17.81 9.53
CA ASN A 164 2.24 -17.36 9.92
C ASN A 164 2.05 -17.43 11.46
N ALA A 165 1.00 -16.76 11.94
CA ALA A 165 0.53 -16.92 13.31
C ALA A 165 -0.36 -18.17 13.44
N GLN A 166 -0.43 -18.73 14.66
CA GLN A 166 -1.30 -19.88 14.94
C GLN A 166 -2.77 -19.53 14.71
N LYS A 167 -3.22 -18.38 15.24
CA LYS A 167 -4.59 -17.88 15.09
C LYS A 167 -4.59 -16.41 14.69
N GLY A 168 -5.63 -16.00 13.95
CA GLY A 168 -5.81 -14.63 13.50
C GLY A 168 -4.73 -14.19 12.50
N GLY A 169 -4.49 -12.87 12.44
CA GLY A 169 -3.50 -12.28 11.54
C GLY A 169 -3.92 -12.20 10.08
N GLU A 170 -5.22 -12.38 9.82
CA GLU A 170 -5.84 -12.09 8.52
C GLU A 170 -5.66 -10.61 8.17
N ASN A 171 -5.35 -10.34 6.91
CA ASN A 171 -5.24 -8.99 6.37
C ASN A 171 -6.46 -8.71 5.49
N ALA A 172 -6.90 -7.46 5.49
CA ALA A 172 -7.80 -6.93 4.48
C ALA A 172 -7.04 -5.97 3.57
N PHE A 173 -7.35 -5.99 2.29
CA PHE A 173 -6.76 -5.11 1.27
C PHE A 173 -7.87 -4.46 0.45
N MET A 174 -7.73 -3.16 0.18
CA MET A 174 -8.65 -2.39 -0.63
C MET A 174 -7.89 -1.49 -1.61
N ASP A 175 -8.24 -1.60 -2.88
CA ASP A 175 -7.69 -0.73 -3.93
C ASP A 175 -8.06 0.75 -3.64
N PRO A 176 -7.09 1.69 -3.62
CA PRO A 176 -7.37 3.12 -3.51
C PRO A 176 -8.35 3.66 -4.56
N ASP A 177 -8.33 3.12 -5.77
CA ASP A 177 -9.25 3.51 -6.84
C ASP A 177 -10.69 3.10 -6.50
N LEU A 178 -10.88 1.96 -5.82
CA LEU A 178 -12.20 1.57 -5.33
C LEU A 178 -12.70 2.56 -4.28
N ALA A 179 -11.84 2.96 -3.34
CA ALA A 179 -12.22 3.96 -2.33
C ALA A 179 -12.62 5.29 -3.00
N TYR A 180 -11.83 5.73 -3.99
CA TYR A 180 -12.15 6.91 -4.79
C TYR A 180 -13.50 6.78 -5.51
N ILE A 181 -13.75 5.65 -6.20
CA ILE A 181 -15.01 5.38 -6.90
C ILE A 181 -16.18 5.44 -5.93
N ARG A 182 -16.10 4.76 -4.77
CA ARG A 182 -17.20 4.77 -3.80
C ARG A 182 -17.51 6.16 -3.30
N LEU A 183 -16.48 6.95 -2.97
CA LEU A 183 -16.62 8.32 -2.50
C LEU A 183 -17.21 9.23 -3.59
N ARG A 184 -16.71 9.15 -4.82
CA ARG A 184 -17.19 9.97 -5.94
C ARG A 184 -18.62 9.60 -6.37
N ASP A 185 -18.96 8.33 -6.33
CA ASP A 185 -20.32 7.85 -6.63
C ASP A 185 -21.34 8.36 -5.61
N GLU A 186 -20.96 8.40 -4.33
CA GLU A 186 -21.81 8.93 -3.26
C GLU A 186 -21.93 10.45 -3.36
N ASN A 187 -20.81 11.14 -3.43
CA ASN A 187 -20.76 12.58 -3.60
C ASN A 187 -19.41 13.02 -4.20
N PRO A 188 -19.37 13.58 -5.43
CA PRO A 188 -18.13 14.04 -6.05
C PRO A 188 -17.40 15.12 -5.24
N ASP A 189 -18.10 15.85 -4.37
CA ASP A 189 -17.48 16.82 -3.48
C ASP A 189 -16.62 16.13 -2.40
N PHE A 190 -16.89 14.86 -2.05
CA PHE A 190 -16.04 14.11 -1.11
C PHE A 190 -14.63 13.92 -1.63
N VAL A 191 -14.47 13.51 -2.89
CA VAL A 191 -13.12 13.38 -3.47
C VAL A 191 -12.44 14.72 -3.64
N THR A 192 -13.20 15.78 -3.96
CA THR A 192 -12.69 17.17 -3.97
C THR A 192 -12.13 17.57 -2.61
N ALA A 193 -12.88 17.35 -1.53
CA ALA A 193 -12.48 17.67 -0.17
C ALA A 193 -11.26 16.87 0.29
N LEU A 194 -11.17 15.59 -0.10
CA LEU A 194 -10.06 14.71 0.24
C LEU A 194 -8.79 14.93 -0.60
N MET A 195 -8.88 15.71 -1.69
CA MET A 195 -7.75 16.12 -2.53
C MET A 195 -7.19 17.50 -2.16
N GLN A 196 -7.80 18.22 -1.20
CA GLN A 196 -7.30 19.52 -0.75
C GLN A 196 -5.95 19.38 -0.03
N GLN A 197 -5.05 20.34 -0.23
CA GLN A 197 -3.68 20.25 0.30
C GLN A 197 -3.61 20.30 1.84
N ASP A 198 -4.68 20.75 2.49
CA ASP A 198 -4.78 20.91 3.94
C ASP A 198 -5.78 19.93 4.60
N THR A 199 -6.18 18.85 3.93
CA THR A 199 -7.16 17.89 4.46
C THR A 199 -6.68 17.14 5.70
N MET A 200 -5.46 16.59 5.67
CA MET A 200 -4.93 15.70 6.72
C MET A 200 -3.57 16.17 7.24
N THR A 201 -3.51 16.43 8.54
CA THR A 201 -2.30 16.83 9.26
C THR A 201 -1.87 15.75 10.26
N ILE A 202 -0.60 15.37 10.19
CA ILE A 202 0.07 14.65 11.26
C ILE A 202 0.72 15.70 12.16
N PRO A 203 0.37 15.79 13.44
CA PRO A 203 0.93 16.80 14.33
C PRO A 203 2.45 16.66 14.48
N ALA A 204 3.10 17.76 14.85
CA ALA A 204 4.50 17.73 15.25
C ALA A 204 4.68 16.83 16.49
N PHE A 205 5.82 16.16 16.59
CA PHE A 205 6.19 15.43 17.79
C PHE A 205 7.71 15.37 17.94
N ASP A 206 8.16 15.21 19.18
CA ASP A 206 9.55 14.96 19.51
C ASP A 206 9.73 13.46 19.75
N ASP A 207 10.74 12.87 19.12
CA ASP A 207 11.07 11.47 19.39
C ASP A 207 11.86 11.32 20.70
N GLU A 208 11.97 10.06 21.18
CA GLU A 208 12.67 9.74 22.43
C GLU A 208 14.17 10.10 22.41
N GLN A 209 14.72 10.40 21.23
CA GLN A 209 16.12 10.81 21.03
C GLN A 209 16.27 12.33 21.00
N GLY A 210 15.18 13.08 21.28
CA GLY A 210 15.16 14.54 21.33
C GLY A 210 15.14 15.20 19.95
N LYS A 211 14.88 14.45 18.87
CA LYS A 211 14.73 15.01 17.53
C LYS A 211 13.28 15.43 17.33
N SER A 212 13.09 16.71 16.99
CA SER A 212 11.79 17.26 16.66
C SER A 212 11.43 16.99 15.20
N HIS A 213 10.20 16.54 14.98
CA HIS A 213 9.62 16.34 13.66
C HIS A 213 8.45 17.31 13.49
N PRO A 214 8.47 18.16 12.44
CA PRO A 214 7.42 19.15 12.23
C PRO A 214 6.10 18.49 11.84
N ALA A 215 5.01 19.25 11.95
CA ALA A 215 3.70 18.82 11.47
C ALA A 215 3.72 18.62 9.94
N VAL A 216 2.96 17.64 9.46
CA VAL A 216 2.93 17.24 8.04
C VAL A 216 1.51 17.26 7.54
N THR A 217 1.20 18.28 6.77
CA THR A 217 -0.11 18.53 6.19
C THR A 217 -0.11 18.15 4.71
N GLY A 218 -1.20 17.53 4.25
CA GLY A 218 -1.35 17.13 2.86
C GLY A 218 -2.74 16.58 2.56
N PRO A 219 -3.02 16.32 1.27
CA PRO A 219 -4.24 15.66 0.85
C PRO A 219 -4.25 14.18 1.24
N VAL A 220 -5.43 13.57 1.19
CA VAL A 220 -5.61 12.12 1.28
C VAL A 220 -5.39 11.48 -0.09
N PHE A 221 -5.93 12.07 -1.15
CA PHE A 221 -5.74 11.61 -2.52
C PHE A 221 -4.79 12.54 -3.30
N VAL A 222 -3.84 11.94 -4.01
CA VAL A 222 -2.89 12.64 -4.88
C VAL A 222 -2.92 11.99 -6.25
N ILE A 223 -3.10 12.78 -7.30
CA ILE A 223 -2.95 12.32 -8.68
C ILE A 223 -1.58 12.72 -9.18
N SER A 224 -0.82 11.77 -9.73
CA SER A 224 0.54 11.99 -10.20
C SER A 224 0.81 11.09 -11.39
N GLY A 225 1.06 11.67 -12.56
CA GLY A 225 1.31 10.91 -13.79
C GLY A 225 0.11 10.08 -14.27
N GLY A 226 -1.11 10.56 -14.01
CA GLY A 226 -2.36 9.85 -14.36
C GLY A 226 -2.78 8.75 -13.38
N GLU A 227 -2.02 8.55 -12.31
CA GLU A 227 -2.28 7.50 -11.32
C GLU A 227 -2.67 8.11 -9.97
N LEU A 228 -3.62 7.47 -9.27
CA LEU A 228 -4.00 7.84 -7.92
C LEU A 228 -3.04 7.23 -6.89
N ALA A 229 -2.66 8.04 -5.91
CA ALA A 229 -2.03 7.60 -4.69
C ALA A 229 -2.87 8.05 -3.49
N MET A 230 -2.87 7.24 -2.43
CA MET A 230 -3.63 7.52 -1.22
C MET A 230 -2.73 7.52 0.02
N ARG A 231 -2.89 8.55 0.84
CA ARG A 231 -2.25 8.73 2.13
C ARG A 231 -3.32 8.79 3.20
N PHE A 232 -3.52 7.70 3.95
CA PHE A 232 -4.67 7.61 4.84
C PHE A 232 -4.41 6.77 6.10
N THR A 233 -5.11 7.11 7.18
CA THR A 233 -5.35 6.20 8.29
C THR A 233 -6.72 6.49 8.91
N ILE A 234 -7.40 5.44 9.37
CA ILE A 234 -8.67 5.57 10.11
C ILE A 234 -8.44 5.90 11.60
N ARG A 235 -7.18 6.00 12.05
CA ARG A 235 -6.86 6.30 13.45
C ARG A 235 -7.33 7.72 13.80
N LYS A 236 -7.96 7.83 14.98
CA LYS A 236 -8.44 9.13 15.52
C LYS A 236 -7.40 9.89 16.33
N ARG A 237 -6.34 9.21 16.77
CA ARG A 237 -5.28 9.81 17.60
C ARG A 237 -4.11 10.17 16.72
N ASN A 238 -3.49 11.31 17.01
CA ASN A 238 -2.32 11.85 16.31
C ASN A 238 -2.58 12.09 14.82
N ILE A 239 -3.83 12.40 14.48
CA ILE A 239 -4.28 12.87 13.17
C ILE A 239 -5.19 14.07 13.43
N GLU A 240 -4.91 15.18 12.76
CA GLU A 240 -5.76 16.36 12.71
C GLU A 240 -6.37 16.43 11.31
N TRP A 241 -7.69 16.57 11.26
CA TRP A 241 -8.43 16.74 10.02
C TRP A 241 -8.85 18.19 9.88
N ARG A 242 -8.88 18.69 8.64
CA ARG A 242 -9.48 19.99 8.32
C ARG A 242 -10.87 20.09 8.94
N ASP A 243 -11.17 21.20 9.62
CA ASP A 243 -12.50 21.45 10.20
C ASP A 243 -13.48 21.87 9.09
N ASP A 244 -13.92 20.87 8.34
CA ASP A 244 -14.84 21.01 7.22
C ASP A 244 -15.91 19.91 7.33
N PRO A 245 -17.20 20.25 7.37
CA PRO A 245 -18.28 19.26 7.38
C PRO A 245 -18.14 18.22 6.27
N LEU A 246 -17.72 18.64 5.07
CA LEU A 246 -17.59 17.76 3.92
C LEU A 246 -16.47 16.74 4.09
N VAL A 247 -15.35 17.14 4.73
CA VAL A 247 -14.26 16.21 5.09
C VAL A 247 -14.76 15.21 6.13
N ARG A 248 -15.52 15.65 7.14
CA ARG A 248 -16.07 14.75 8.16
C ARG A 248 -17.02 13.71 7.57
N ASP A 249 -17.91 14.15 6.68
CA ASP A 249 -18.89 13.27 6.03
C ASP A 249 -18.19 12.28 5.08
N ALA A 250 -17.21 12.75 4.29
CA ALA A 250 -16.40 11.89 3.43
C ALA A 250 -15.65 10.80 4.22
N LEU A 251 -15.07 11.16 5.38
CA LEU A 251 -14.37 10.22 6.26
C LEU A 251 -15.32 9.23 6.93
N ALA A 252 -16.52 9.67 7.31
CA ALA A 252 -17.54 8.80 7.86
C ALA A 252 -17.97 7.75 6.84
N TYR A 253 -18.29 8.18 5.62
CA TYR A 253 -18.68 7.29 4.52
C TYR A 253 -17.54 6.34 4.12
N LEU A 254 -16.29 6.83 4.02
CA LEU A 254 -15.13 5.96 3.80
C LEU A 254 -15.00 4.91 4.92
N GLY A 255 -15.32 5.26 6.17
CA GLY A 255 -15.38 4.32 7.28
C GLY A 255 -16.40 3.20 7.08
N GLU A 256 -17.58 3.50 6.53
CA GLU A 256 -18.62 2.53 6.19
C GLU A 256 -18.17 1.60 5.06
N VAL A 257 -17.55 2.17 4.00
CA VAL A 257 -16.97 1.41 2.90
C VAL A 257 -15.92 0.42 3.42
N LEU A 258 -14.99 0.89 4.27
CA LEU A 258 -13.93 0.06 4.86
C LEU A 258 -14.47 -1.03 5.81
N ALA A 259 -15.67 -0.84 6.35
CA ALA A 259 -16.29 -1.82 7.24
C ALA A 259 -16.88 -3.02 6.47
N GLY A 260 -17.29 -2.86 5.21
CA GLY A 260 -18.12 -3.88 4.56
C GLY A 260 -18.18 -3.91 3.04
N ASP A 261 -17.35 -3.15 2.30
CA ASP A 261 -17.38 -3.25 0.84
C ASP A 261 -17.07 -4.69 0.36
N PRO A 262 -17.90 -5.28 -0.51
CA PRO A 262 -17.75 -6.67 -0.93
C PRO A 262 -16.50 -6.92 -1.78
N LEU A 263 -15.87 -5.88 -2.33
CA LEU A 263 -14.64 -5.99 -3.12
C LEU A 263 -13.37 -5.88 -2.26
N ILE A 264 -13.50 -5.79 -0.94
CA ILE A 264 -12.35 -5.91 -0.02
C ILE A 264 -11.81 -7.34 -0.05
N VAL A 265 -10.52 -7.47 -0.37
CA VAL A 265 -9.84 -8.76 -0.41
C VAL A 265 -9.37 -9.13 0.99
N ARG A 266 -9.92 -10.22 1.55
CA ARG A 266 -9.55 -10.73 2.87
C ARG A 266 -8.75 -12.01 2.77
N ARG A 267 -7.52 -12.01 3.28
CA ARG A 267 -6.60 -13.16 3.21
C ARG A 267 -5.71 -13.25 4.44
N LYS A 268 -5.68 -14.44 5.04
CA LYS A 268 -4.56 -14.86 5.90
C LYS A 268 -3.47 -15.40 4.97
N LEU A 269 -2.33 -14.74 4.97
CA LEU A 269 -1.17 -15.20 4.19
C LEU A 269 -0.53 -16.38 4.93
N GLU A 270 -0.39 -17.49 4.22
CA GLU A 270 0.36 -18.66 4.66
C GLU A 270 1.85 -18.51 4.33
N PRO A 271 2.74 -19.31 4.94
CA PRO A 271 4.15 -19.31 4.57
C PRO A 271 4.34 -19.40 3.06
N ASP A 272 5.30 -18.65 2.53
CA ASP A 272 5.61 -18.52 1.11
C ASP A 272 4.54 -17.80 0.27
N GLN A 273 3.55 -17.15 0.90
CA GLN A 273 2.59 -16.27 0.24
C GLN A 273 2.89 -14.80 0.51
N GLY A 274 2.52 -13.94 -0.42
CA GLY A 274 2.69 -12.50 -0.27
C GLY A 274 1.79 -11.66 -1.16
N ILE A 275 1.95 -10.35 -1.00
CA ILE A 275 1.34 -9.31 -1.83
C ILE A 275 2.44 -8.36 -2.32
N VAL A 276 2.37 -8.01 -3.60
CA VAL A 276 3.02 -6.81 -4.16
C VAL A 276 1.93 -5.82 -4.52
N CYS A 277 2.05 -4.56 -4.12
CA CYS A 277 0.99 -3.59 -4.37
C CYS A 277 1.50 -2.15 -4.48
N ASN A 278 0.70 -1.32 -5.14
CA ASN A 278 0.88 0.13 -5.24
C ASN A 278 0.34 0.84 -3.98
N ASN A 279 0.82 0.39 -2.81
CA ASN A 279 0.50 0.92 -1.48
C ASN A 279 -1.02 1.00 -1.20
N VAL A 280 -1.72 -0.12 -1.40
CA VAL A 280 -3.16 -0.22 -1.16
C VAL A 280 -3.53 0.01 0.30
N LEU A 281 -4.79 0.40 0.54
CA LEU A 281 -5.36 0.43 1.89
C LEU A 281 -5.34 -0.98 2.47
N HIS A 282 -4.91 -1.10 3.71
CA HIS A 282 -4.88 -2.40 4.37
C HIS A 282 -5.06 -2.31 5.89
N ASP A 283 -5.55 -3.41 6.44
CA ASP A 283 -5.63 -3.66 7.87
C ASP A 283 -5.03 -5.03 8.21
N ARG A 284 -4.98 -5.34 9.51
CA ARG A 284 -4.70 -6.69 9.98
C ARG A 284 -5.43 -6.95 11.27
N GLN A 285 -6.11 -8.09 11.36
CA GLN A 285 -6.67 -8.58 12.61
C GLN A 285 -5.58 -8.83 13.67
N ALA A 286 -6.00 -8.88 14.94
CA ALA A 286 -5.13 -9.37 16.01
C ALA A 286 -4.74 -10.83 15.77
N PHE A 287 -3.66 -11.28 16.40
CA PHE A 287 -3.17 -12.65 16.23
C PHE A 287 -2.57 -13.22 17.50
N GLU A 288 -2.42 -14.55 17.52
CA GLU A 288 -1.78 -15.29 18.60
C GLU A 288 -0.66 -16.17 18.02
N ASN A 289 0.53 -16.07 18.61
CA ASN A 289 1.63 -17.00 18.33
C ASN A 289 1.41 -18.30 19.11
N GLU A 290 1.96 -19.39 18.59
CA GLU A 290 1.90 -20.69 19.26
C GLU A 290 2.68 -20.67 20.59
N PRO A 291 2.05 -20.99 21.73
CA PRO A 291 2.72 -21.06 23.01
C PRO A 291 3.86 -22.09 23.00
N GLY A 292 5.05 -21.70 23.47
CA GLY A 292 6.19 -22.60 23.58
C GLY A 292 7.01 -22.81 22.30
N ARG A 293 6.57 -22.27 21.15
CA ARG A 293 7.41 -22.20 19.95
C ARG A 293 8.44 -21.08 20.10
N ALA A 294 9.70 -21.38 19.76
CA ALA A 294 10.81 -20.42 19.93
C ALA A 294 10.69 -19.17 19.03
N ALA A 295 10.06 -19.28 17.86
CA ALA A 295 9.88 -18.17 16.92
C ALA A 295 8.40 -17.96 16.59
N GLY A 296 7.97 -16.70 16.55
CA GLY A 296 6.59 -16.31 16.27
C GLY A 296 6.33 -16.06 14.79
N ARG A 297 5.19 -15.41 14.51
CA ARG A 297 4.86 -14.87 13.19
C ARG A 297 5.97 -13.93 12.71
N LEU A 298 6.44 -14.15 11.48
CA LEU A 298 7.41 -13.30 10.80
C LEU A 298 6.89 -12.93 9.42
N MET A 299 6.79 -11.63 9.16
CA MET A 299 6.59 -11.09 7.82
C MET A 299 7.81 -10.30 7.38
N PHE A 300 8.14 -10.37 6.10
CA PHE A 300 9.01 -9.39 5.47
C PHE A 300 8.18 -8.32 4.81
N ARG A 301 8.56 -7.06 5.05
CA ARG A 301 7.88 -5.90 4.49
C ARG A 301 8.87 -4.99 3.76
N VAL A 302 8.46 -4.49 2.60
CA VAL A 302 9.17 -3.46 1.85
C VAL A 302 8.25 -2.27 1.68
N ARG A 303 8.81 -1.06 1.80
CA ARG A 303 8.16 0.20 1.43
C ARG A 303 9.05 0.92 0.45
N SER A 304 8.53 1.27 -0.72
CA SER A 304 9.28 1.95 -1.77
C SER A 304 8.60 3.23 -2.21
N TYR A 305 9.41 4.22 -2.59
CA TYR A 305 8.99 5.44 -3.24
C TYR A 305 8.67 5.21 -4.73
N ASP A 306 9.05 4.06 -5.28
CA ASP A 306 8.71 3.65 -6.64
C ASP A 306 7.29 3.04 -6.68
N ARG A 307 6.56 3.33 -7.77
CA ARG A 307 5.31 2.63 -8.11
C ARG A 307 5.65 1.40 -8.94
N ILE A 308 5.01 0.27 -8.67
CA ILE A 308 5.20 -0.95 -9.46
C ILE A 308 4.73 -0.67 -10.89
N GLY A 309 5.57 -1.00 -11.87
CA GLY A 309 5.26 -0.79 -13.29
C GLY A 309 5.53 0.63 -13.83
N ALA A 310 5.84 1.61 -12.98
CA ALA A 310 6.20 2.95 -13.46
C ALA A 310 7.52 2.93 -14.25
N GLY A 311 7.53 3.52 -15.44
CA GLY A 311 8.71 3.56 -16.32
C GLY A 311 9.08 2.22 -16.97
N LEU A 312 8.33 1.15 -16.70
CA LEU A 312 8.46 -0.15 -17.36
C LEU A 312 7.44 -0.20 -18.49
N ALA A 313 7.80 0.31 -19.66
CA ALA A 313 6.92 0.25 -20.84
C ALA A 313 6.42 -1.20 -21.03
N PRO A 314 5.13 -1.42 -21.36
CA PRO A 314 4.70 -2.74 -21.79
C PRO A 314 5.57 -3.16 -22.96
N ALA A 315 6.09 -4.39 -22.94
CA ALA A 315 6.65 -4.99 -24.14
C ALA A 315 5.59 -4.83 -25.22
N LYS A 316 5.90 -4.07 -26.28
CA LYS A 316 5.03 -3.99 -27.45
C LYS A 316 4.74 -5.43 -27.85
N GLN A 317 3.49 -5.86 -27.75
CA GLN A 317 3.07 -7.10 -28.37
C GLN A 317 3.43 -6.93 -29.84
N GLY A 318 4.38 -7.75 -30.30
CA GLY A 318 4.88 -7.67 -31.66
C GLY A 318 3.73 -7.95 -32.61
N GLU A 319 3.45 -7.00 -33.50
CA GLU A 319 2.89 -7.30 -34.80
C GLU A 319 3.94 -8.09 -35.58
N ALA A 320 3.73 -9.40 -35.72
CA ALA A 320 4.01 -10.25 -36.88
C ALA A 320 3.76 -11.72 -36.54
#